data_AF-A0A3A9G6E6-F1
#
_entry.id   AF-A0A3A9G6E6-F1
#
_cell.length_a   1.000
_cell.length_b   1.000
_cell.length_c   1.000
_cell.angle_alpha   90.00
_cell.angle_beta   90.00
_cell.angle_gamma   90.00
#
_symmetry.space_group_name_H-M   'P 1'
#
loop_
_entity.id
_entity.type
_entity.pdbx_description
1 polymer ?
#
loop_
_entity_poly.entity_id
_entity_poly.type
_entity_poly.pdbx_seq_one_letter_code
_entity_poly.pdbx_strand_id
1 'polypeptide(L)' 'MEQLMENEAFCIGVNVGIHIFQQKVLTAHKQREGLKIGDNLYYIQSGRERLQEVLEKICK' A
#
# COMPACT_ATOMS: atom_id res chain seq x y z
N MET A 1 -31.96 -14.61 -7.77
CA MET A 1 -31.00 -15.42 -6.99
C MET A 1 -29.62 -15.34 -7.63
N GLU A 2 -29.50 -15.58 -8.94
CA GLU A 2 -28.25 -15.45 -9.72
C GLU A 2 -27.60 -14.05 -9.63
N GLN A 3 -28.36 -12.97 -9.88
CA GLN A 3 -27.87 -11.59 -9.77
C GLN A 3 -27.37 -11.19 -8.35
N LEU A 4 -27.94 -11.79 -7.30
CA LEU A 4 -27.48 -11.56 -5.93
C LEU A 4 -26.12 -12.22 -5.70
N MET A 5 -25.94 -13.44 -6.20
CA MET A 5 -24.66 -14.15 -6.13
C MET A 5 -23.58 -13.46 -6.97
N GLU A 6 -23.93 -12.92 -8.14
CA GLU A 6 -23.01 -12.12 -8.96
C GLU A 6 -22.57 -10.84 -8.23
N ASN A 7 -23.49 -10.16 -7.55
CA ASN A 7 -23.17 -8.96 -6.76
C ASN A 7 -22.22 -9.27 -5.60
N GLU A 8 -22.46 -10.36 -4.87
CA GLU A 8 -21.59 -10.82 -3.79
C GLU A 8 -20.19 -11.19 -4.33
N ALA A 9 -20.13 -11.93 -5.43
CA ALA A 9 -18.86 -12.31 -6.07
C ALA A 9 -18.05 -11.08 -6.51
N PHE A 10 -18.72 -10.05 -7.06
CA PHE A 10 -18.09 -8.78 -7.40
C PHE A 10 -17.52 -8.08 -6.16
N CYS A 11 -18.33 -7.94 -5.10
CA CYS A 11 -17.90 -7.29 -3.86
C CYS A 11 -16.72 -8.02 -3.21
N ILE A 12 -16.75 -9.35 -3.19
CA ILE A 12 -15.64 -10.19 -2.71
C ILE A 12 -14.40 -9.96 -3.56
N GLY A 13 -14.53 -9.97 -4.89
CA GLY A 13 -13.41 -9.74 -5.81
C GLY A 13 -12.73 -8.39 -5.58
N VAL A 14 -13.52 -7.33 -5.41
CA VAL A 14 -13.00 -5.98 -5.09
C VAL A 14 -12.26 -5.98 -3.75
N ASN A 15 -12.86 -6.57 -2.71
CA ASN A 15 -12.25 -6.60 -1.37
C ASN A 15 -10.94 -7.41 -1.35
N VAL A 16 -10.92 -8.58 -2.00
CA VAL A 16 -9.71 -9.40 -2.16
C VAL A 16 -8.62 -8.62 -2.90
N GLY A 17 -8.97 -7.91 -3.99
CA GLY A 17 -8.04 -7.06 -4.72
C GLY A 17 -7.41 -5.98 -3.83
N ILE A 18 -8.24 -5.23 -3.10
CA ILE A 18 -7.79 -4.21 -2.15
C ILE A 18 -6.85 -4.81 -1.10
N HIS A 19 -7.23 -5.95 -0.51
CA HIS A 19 -6.45 -6.60 0.53
C HIS A 19 -5.06 -7.03 0.02
N ILE A 20 -4.97 -7.59 -1.18
CA ILE A 20 -3.68 -7.98 -1.79
C ILE A 20 -2.76 -6.76 -1.94
N PHE A 21 -3.28 -5.62 -2.40
CA PHE A 21 -2.45 -4.41 -2.54
C PHE A 21 -2.02 -3.85 -1.18
N GLN A 22 -2.89 -3.87 -0.17
CA GLN A 22 -2.52 -3.49 1.19
C GLN A 22 -1.41 -4.38 1.74
N GLN A 23 -1.50 -5.71 1.56
CA GLN A 23 -0.44 -6.64 1.99
C GLN A 23 0.88 -6.39 1.27
N LYS A 24 0.86 -6.08 -0.04
CA LYS A 24 2.08 -5.71 -0.77
C LYS A 24 2.78 -4.50 -0.17
N VAL A 25 2.01 -3.45 0.15
CA VAL A 25 2.53 -2.22 0.80
C VAL A 25 3.13 -2.57 2.16
N LEU A 26 2.42 -3.32 3.00
CA LEU A 26 2.89 -3.72 4.33
C LEU A 26 4.16 -4.59 4.27
N THR A 27 4.21 -5.56 3.35
CA THR A 27 5.39 -6.42 3.15
C THR A 27 6.60 -5.62 2.69
N ALA A 28 6.45 -4.73 1.70
CA ALA A 28 7.53 -3.87 1.23
C ALA A 28 8.10 -3.01 2.37
N HIS A 29 7.23 -2.40 3.19
CA HIS A 29 7.65 -1.65 4.38
C HIS A 29 8.40 -2.53 5.39
N LYS A 30 7.86 -3.72 5.71
CA LYS A 30 8.48 -4.65 6.67
C LYS A 30 9.86 -5.12 6.21
N GLN A 31 10.03 -5.37 4.92
CA GLN A 31 11.29 -5.84 4.32
C GLN A 31 12.25 -4.68 3.97
N ARG A 32 11.81 -3.42 4.10
CA ARG A 32 12.54 -2.23 3.66
C ARG A 32 12.89 -2.28 2.17
N GLU A 33 12.02 -2.87 1.38
CA GLU A 33 12.17 -2.99 -0.07
C GLU A 33 11.37 -1.90 -0.79
N GLY A 34 11.80 -1.57 -2.00
CA GLY A 34 11.08 -0.63 -2.85
C GLY A 34 9.83 -1.29 -3.47
N LEU A 35 8.70 -0.59 -3.42
CA LEU A 35 7.47 -0.98 -4.10
C LEU A 35 7.46 -0.36 -5.50
N LYS A 36 7.51 -1.19 -6.55
CA LYS A 36 7.39 -0.72 -7.94
C LYS A 36 5.92 -0.58 -8.34
N ILE A 37 5.51 0.62 -8.76
CA ILE A 37 4.17 0.90 -9.29
C ILE A 37 4.34 1.55 -10.67
N GLY A 38 3.88 0.85 -11.71
CA GLY A 38 4.25 1.19 -13.09
C GLY A 38 5.76 1.11 -13.26
N ASP A 39 6.37 2.19 -13.74
CA ASP A 39 7.83 2.31 -13.89
C ASP A 39 8.52 3.01 -12.71
N ASN A 40 7.76 3.46 -11.71
CA ASN A 40 8.28 4.22 -10.59
C ASN A 40 8.53 3.33 -9.37
N LEU A 41 9.63 3.58 -8.66
CA LEU A 41 9.99 2.90 -7.43
C LEU A 41 9.65 3.78 -6.23
N TYR A 42 8.88 3.25 -5.29
CA TYR A 42 8.45 3.93 -4.07
C TYR A 42 9.05 3.26 -2.84
N TYR A 43 9.38 4.06 -1.82
CA TYR A 43 9.78 3.55 -0.51
C TYR A 43 8.80 4.07 0.54
N ILE A 44 8.37 3.17 1.40
CA ILE A 44 7.40 3.52 2.44
C ILE A 44 8.17 3.95 3.67
N GLN A 45 7.93 5.17 4.11
CA GLN A 45 8.48 5.71 5.35
C GLN A 45 7.43 5.62 6.45
N SER A 46 7.88 5.29 7.66
CA SER A 46 7.14 5.53 8.88
C SER A 46 7.02 7.03 9.16
N GLY A 47 6.02 7.42 9.97
CA GLY A 47 5.87 8.81 10.40
C GLY A 47 7.10 9.35 11.13
N ARG A 48 7.85 8.49 11.83
CA ARG A 48 9.11 8.86 12.48
C ARG A 48 10.20 9.20 11.47
N GLU A 49 10.40 8.36 10.47
CA GLU A 49 11.39 8.61 9.40
C GLU A 49 11.06 9.88 8.65
N ARG A 50 9.77 10.09 8.34
CA ARG A 50 9.33 11.31 7.66
C ARG A 50 9.57 12.56 8.50
N LEU A 51 9.26 12.51 9.79
CA LEU A 51 9.49 13.61 10.71
C LEU A 51 10.99 13.94 10.81
N GLN A 52 11.83 12.91 10.95
CA GLN A 52 13.28 13.09 10.99
C GLN A 52 13.80 13.77 9.72
N GLU A 53 13.37 13.32 8.54
CA GLU A 53 13.77 13.92 7.27
C GLU A 53 13.37 15.40 7.18
N VAL A 54 12.16 15.75 7.64
CA VAL A 54 11.69 17.14 7.64
C VAL A 54 12.51 18.01 8.59
N LEU A 55 12.76 17.53 9.82
CA LEU A 55 13.58 18.25 10.79
C LEU A 55 15.00 18.47 10.26
N GLU A 56 15.61 17.45 9.65
CA GLU A 56 16.94 17.56 9.05
C GLU A 56 17.00 18.59 7.92
N LYS A 57 15.94 18.73 7.12
CA LYS A 57 15.87 19.72 6.03
C LYS A 57 15.63 21.15 6.50
N ILE A 58 15.00 21.35 7.66
CA ILE A 58 14.71 22.68 8.20
C ILE A 58 15.90 23.19 9.03
N CYS A 59 16.56 22.29 9.77
CA CYS A 59 17.62 22.65 10.71
C CYS A 59 19.03 22.70 10.09
N LYS A 60 19.19 22.24 8.84
CA LYS A 60 20.42 22.38 8.04
C LYS A 60 20.16 23.30 6.87
#